data_AF-A0A6V8KZG6-F1
#
_entry.id   AF-A0A6V8KZG6-F1
#
_cell.length_a   1.000
_cell.length_b   1.000
_cell.length_c   1.000
_cell.angle_alpha   90.00
_cell.angle_beta   90.00
_cell.angle_gamma   90.00
#
_symmetry.space_group_name_H-M   'P 1'
#
loop_
_entity.id
_entity.type
_entity.pdbx_description
1 polymer ?
#
loop_
_entity_poly.entity_id
_entity_poly.type
_entity_poly.pdbx_seq_one_letter_code
_entity_poly.pdbx_strand_id
1 'polypeptide(L)' 'MRLRLHGTPAENRAMLATLADVLDIRTTSRPYPDRPPSTLERIDLDAESRQTREESE' A
#
# COMPACT_ATOMS: atom_id res chain seq x y z
N MET A 1 -3.48 -4.45 9.75
CA MET A 1 -4.51 -3.57 9.13
C MET A 1 -4.56 -3.89 7.66
N ARG A 2 -5.74 -3.91 7.06
CA ARG A 2 -5.89 -4.19 5.62
C ARG A 2 -6.25 -2.93 4.86
N LEU A 3 -5.40 -2.51 3.92
CA LEU A 3 -5.67 -1.37 3.04
C LEU A 3 -5.76 -1.85 1.59
N ARG A 4 -6.49 -1.08 0.77
CA ARG A 4 -6.62 -1.31 -0.66
C ARG A 4 -6.27 -0.03 -1.40
N LEU A 5 -5.30 -0.13 -2.29
CA LEU A 5 -4.93 0.94 -3.23
C LEU A 5 -5.65 0.71 -4.56
N HIS A 6 -6.13 1.80 -5.13
CA HIS A 6 -6.74 1.82 -6.45
C HIS A 6 -6.29 3.09 -7.17
N GLY A 7 -5.63 2.90 -8.31
CA GLY A 7 -5.00 4.00 -9.03
C GLY A 7 -4.20 3.47 -10.20
N THR A 8 -3.57 4.37 -10.92
CA THR A 8 -2.59 3.99 -11.94
C THR A 8 -1.40 3.27 -11.29
N PRO A 9 -0.62 2.48 -12.06
CA PRO A 9 0.59 1.85 -11.55
C PRO A 9 1.57 2.84 -10.91
N ALA A 10 1.65 4.07 -11.43
CA ALA A 10 2.51 5.11 -10.89
C ALA A 10 2.02 5.64 -9.54
N GLU A 11 0.72 5.94 -9.42
CA GLU A 11 0.10 6.40 -8.17
C GLU A 11 0.20 5.35 -7.07
N ASN A 12 -0.10 4.08 -7.40
CA ASN A 12 -0.02 2.99 -6.45
C ASN A 12 1.42 2.80 -5.92
N ARG A 13 2.44 2.92 -6.78
CA ARG A 13 3.84 2.86 -6.34
C ARG A 13 4.23 4.02 -5.44
N ALA A 14 3.83 5.24 -5.79
CA ALA A 14 4.11 6.42 -4.97
C ALA A 14 3.45 6.31 -3.59
N MET A 15 2.18 5.91 -3.55
CA MET A 15 1.45 5.72 -2.30
C MET A 15 2.06 4.59 -1.45
N LEU A 16 2.46 3.48 -2.07
CA LEU A 16 3.11 2.39 -1.34
C LEU A 16 4.42 2.85 -0.67
N ALA A 17 5.22 3.67 -1.37
CA ALA A 17 6.44 4.22 -0.81
C ALA A 17 6.16 5.11 0.41
N THR A 18 5.20 6.02 0.33
CA THR A 18 4.80 6.87 1.47
C THR A 18 4.23 6.04 2.64
N LEU A 19 3.44 5.01 2.35
CA LEU A 19 2.91 4.13 3.41
C LEU A 19 4.00 3.31 4.09
N ALA A 20 5.06 2.92 3.38
CA ALA A 20 6.18 2.17 3.95
C ALA A 20 7.00 2.98 4.97
N ASP A 21 6.93 4.31 4.93
CA ASP A 21 7.60 5.16 5.91
C ASP A 21 6.94 5.07 7.29
N VAL A 22 5.61 4.96 7.32
CA VAL A 22 4.79 5.04 8.55
C VAL A 22 4.15 3.71 8.97
N LEU A 23 4.07 2.73 8.08
CA LEU A 23 3.52 1.40 8.35
C LEU A 23 4.57 0.32 8.11
N ASP A 24 4.50 -0.75 8.91
CA ASP A 24 5.20 -1.99 8.61
C ASP A 24 4.36 -2.82 7.64
N ILE A 25 4.66 -2.72 6.34
CA ILE A 25 3.94 -3.45 5.29
C ILE A 25 4.41 -4.90 5.27
N ARG A 26 3.52 -5.81 5.68
CA ARG A 26 3.80 -7.25 5.77
C ARG A 26 3.67 -7.95 4.44
N THR A 27 2.59 -7.64 3.71
CA THR A 27 2.31 -8.27 2.42
C THR A 27 1.62 -7.28 1.49
N THR A 28 1.96 -7.38 0.21
CA THR A 28 1.28 -6.69 -0.89
C THR A 28 0.83 -7.73 -1.91
N SER A 29 -0.41 -7.67 -2.35
CA SER A 29 -0.86 -8.48 -3.48
C SER A 29 -0.12 -8.04 -4.75
N ARG A 30 0.06 -8.97 -5.70
CA ARG A 30 0.42 -8.56 -7.06
C ARG A 30 -0.72 -7.71 -7.63
N PRO A 31 -0.41 -6.70 -8.47
CA PRO A 31 -1.43 -6.01 -9.23
C PRO A 31 -2.25 -7.06 -10.00
N TYR A 32 -3.56 -7.03 -9.82
CA TYR A 32 -4.42 -7.85 -10.66
C TYR A 32 -4.33 -7.30 -12.09
N PRO A 33 -4.06 -8.15 -13.10
CA PRO A 33 -4.19 -7.74 -14.49
C PRO A 33 -5.69 -7.63 -14.78
N ASP A 34 -6.30 -6.52 -14.35
CA ASP A 34 -7.67 -6.23 -14.71
C ASP A 34 -7.75 -6.10 -16.23
N ARG A 35 -8.68 -6.86 -16.81
CA ARG A 35 -8.90 -6.94 -18.25
C ARG A 35 -9.14 -5.53 -18.84
N PRO A 36 -8.74 -5.27 -20.09
CA PRO A 36 -9.07 -4.00 -20.75
C PRO A 36 -10.59 -3.73 -20.70
N PRO A 37 -11.02 -2.47 -20.50
CA PRO A 37 -10.25 -1.25 -20.81
C PRO A 37 -9.66 -0.48 -19.60
N SER A 38 -9.70 -1.03 -18.38
CA SER A 38 -9.21 -0.28 -17.20
C SER A 38 -7.68 -0.22 -17.16
N THR A 39 -7.11 0.99 -17.09
CA THR A 39 -5.68 1.22 -16.83
C THR A 39 -5.37 1.36 -15.34
N LEU A 40 -6.38 1.20 -14.48
CA LEU A 40 -6.25 1.28 -13.04
C LEU A 40 -5.93 -0.11 -12.48
N GLU A 41 -5.00 -0.15 -11.54
CA GLU A 41 -4.57 -1.35 -10.83
C GLU A 41 -5.11 -1.33 -9.39
N ARG A 42 -5.33 -2.53 -8.86
CA ARG A 42 -5.72 -2.76 -7.47
C ARG A 42 -4.61 -3.51 -6.74
N ILE A 43 -4.21 -2.98 -5.59
CA ILE A 43 -3.25 -3.62 -4.68
C ILE A 43 -3.89 -3.73 -3.30
N ASP A 44 -4.04 -4.94 -2.81
CA ASP A 44 -4.41 -5.20 -1.42
C ASP A 44 -3.12 -5.32 -0.58
N LEU A 45 -3.05 -4.60 0.54
CA LEU A 45 -1.93 -4.66 1.47
C LEU A 45 -2.39 -5.03 2.88
N ASP A 46 -1.56 -5.83 3.54
CA ASP A 46 -1.62 -6.03 4.99
C ASP A 46 -0.43 -5.32 5.63
N ALA A 47 -0.71 -4.42 6.56
CA ALA A 47 0.29 -3.60 7.21
C ALA A 47 -0.05 -3.38 8.68
N GLU A 48 0.96 -3.26 9.52
CA GLU A 48 0.79 -2.87 10.92
C GLU A 48 1.25 -1.43 11.15
N SER A 49 0.72 -0.81 12.20
CA SER A 49 1.26 0.46 12.68
C SER A 49 2.71 0.22 13.07
N ARG A 50 3.62 0.96 12.45
CA ARG A 50 4.98 1.05 12.98
C ARG A 50 4.84 1.74 14.32
N GLN A 51 5.13 1.06 15.42
CA GLN A 51 5.15 1.73 16.73
C GLN A 51 6.18 2.83 16.64
N THR A 52 5.73 4.07 16.51
CA THR A 52 6.58 5.20 16.83
C THR A 52 6.90 5.02 18.29
N ARG A 53 8.16 4.72 18.61
CA ARG A 53 8.65 4.75 19.98
C ARG A 53 8.67 6.21 20.41
N GLU A 54 7.49 6.76 20.64
CA GLU A 54 7.26 8.03 21.34
C GLU A 54 6.73 7.68 22.73
N GLU A 55 7.54 6.93 23.47
CA GLU A 55 7.50 6.90 24.93
C GLU A 55 8.91 7.18 25.40
N SER A 56 9.24 8.46 25.57
CA SER A 56 10.22 8.99 26.53
C SER A 56 10.29 10.51 26.38
N GLU A 57 9.44 11.23 27.11
CA GLU A 57 9.82 12.45 27.85
C GLU A 57 8.86 12.66 29.03
#